data_AF-A0A935QYZ0-F1
#
_entry.id   AF-A0A935QYZ0-F1
#
_cell.length_a   1.000
_cell.length_b   1.000
_cell.length_c   1.000
_cell.angle_alpha   90.00
_cell.angle_beta   90.00
_cell.angle_gamma   90.00
#
_symmetry.space_group_name_H-M   'P 1'
#
loop_
_entity.id
_entity.type
_entity.pdbx_description
1 polymer ?
#
loop_
_entity_poly.entity_id
_entity_poly.type
_entity_poly.pdbx_seq_one_letter_code
_entity_poly.pdbx_strand_id
1 'polypeptide(L)'
;MTSSILLLWSALSGGLLAVEGVSGEEAVVSAGVEVALVPLNSATLSQLANIPGVGEENAKAILALRADRGRLGSVEELRILPFLSEEGLDNLRRSTSVDLAVRAGAKGDYKTVEDVMGFFAHEPTVQEVQAMTMAYTHTNREQVERWLNASRAAAALPQLQARYEYYNRYGEDFDVLGGVSALTQQDSQLQDKIVVEVRWQLNDLVMSTEQIRVISEAQDVVKLRDKVLGEVTRLYFDRRRLQIDGLLNPPNDLRAQIDDELRLMEFTAQLDALTGGAFSAAVAAGLNPQPL
;
A
#
# COMPACT_ATOMS: atom_id res chain seq x y z
N MET A 1 -32.83 0.75 25.24
CA MET A 1 -33.79 0.99 24.15
C MET A 1 -33.09 0.60 22.86
N THR A 2 -32.96 -0.69 22.54
CA THR A 2 -33.92 -1.57 21.82
C THR A 2 -34.23 -1.10 20.40
N SER A 3 -33.74 -1.86 19.43
CA SER A 3 -34.40 -2.31 18.17
C SER A 3 -33.28 -2.74 17.20
N SER A 4 -32.97 -4.02 17.00
CA SER A 4 -33.76 -5.08 16.34
C SER A 4 -34.30 -4.63 14.98
N ILE A 5 -33.66 -5.09 13.90
CA ILE A 5 -34.28 -5.14 12.57
C ILE A 5 -34.28 -6.61 12.12
N LEU A 6 -35.49 -7.15 12.17
CA LEU A 6 -35.97 -8.39 11.56
C LEU A 6 -36.37 -8.11 10.10
N LEU A 7 -36.04 -9.03 9.19
CA LEU A 7 -36.76 -9.34 7.95
C LEU A 7 -36.54 -10.86 7.74
N LEU A 8 -37.43 -11.79 8.08
CA LEU A 8 -38.84 -11.99 7.72
C LEU A 8 -39.07 -11.93 6.21
N TRP A 9 -39.08 -13.09 5.56
CA TRP A 9 -39.92 -13.37 4.40
C TRP A 9 -40.54 -14.76 4.59
N SER A 10 -41.87 -14.79 4.76
CA SER A 10 -42.69 -15.98 4.90
C SER A 10 -43.74 -16.01 3.79
N ALA A 11 -43.89 -17.20 3.18
CA ALA A 11 -45.12 -17.85 2.72
C ALA A 11 -46.04 -17.18 1.68
N LEU A 12 -46.40 -17.96 0.63
CA LEU A 12 -47.77 -18.42 0.31
C LEU A 12 -47.68 -19.44 -0.86
N SER A 13 -47.99 -20.72 -0.66
CA SER A 13 -49.28 -21.41 -0.96
C SER A 13 -49.68 -21.38 -2.45
N GLY A 14 -50.08 -22.45 -3.13
CA GLY A 14 -50.42 -23.83 -2.78
C GLY A 14 -50.94 -24.54 -4.05
N GLY A 15 -51.16 -25.85 -3.99
CA GLY A 15 -51.73 -26.59 -5.13
C GLY A 15 -51.64 -28.11 -4.95
N LEU A 16 -52.58 -28.64 -4.16
CA LEU A 16 -52.82 -30.05 -3.88
C LEU A 16 -53.65 -30.68 -5.02
N LEU A 17 -53.21 -31.80 -5.58
CA LEU A 17 -54.11 -32.84 -6.13
C LEU A 17 -53.49 -34.22 -5.91
N ALA A 18 -54.24 -35.04 -5.17
CA ALA A 18 -54.02 -36.47 -4.97
C ALA A 18 -54.75 -37.27 -6.07
N VAL A 19 -54.15 -38.36 -6.54
CA VAL A 19 -54.85 -39.54 -7.06
C VAL A 19 -54.06 -40.79 -6.64
N GLU A 20 -54.82 -41.76 -6.15
CA GLU A 20 -54.43 -43.04 -5.55
C GLU A 20 -53.84 -44.07 -6.54
N GLY A 21 -53.03 -44.96 -5.96
CA GLY A 21 -53.08 -46.40 -6.21
C GLY A 21 -52.37 -46.96 -7.45
N VAL A 22 -51.34 -47.78 -7.24
CA VAL A 22 -51.35 -49.21 -7.64
C VAL A 22 -50.15 -49.93 -7.03
N SER A 23 -50.49 -51.11 -6.52
CA SER A 23 -49.70 -52.21 -6.00
C SER A 23 -48.43 -52.59 -6.76
N GLY A 24 -47.39 -52.87 -5.97
CA GLY A 24 -46.70 -54.17 -5.98
C GLY A 24 -45.79 -54.47 -7.17
N GLU A 25 -44.49 -54.26 -7.00
CA GLU A 25 -43.48 -55.12 -7.61
C GLU A 25 -42.28 -55.22 -6.66
N GLU A 26 -42.07 -56.43 -6.12
CA GLU A 26 -40.86 -56.80 -5.39
C GLU A 26 -39.66 -56.74 -6.34
N ALA A 27 -38.91 -55.64 -6.29
CA ALA A 27 -37.54 -55.62 -6.76
C ALA A 27 -36.64 -55.98 -5.59
N VAL A 28 -36.13 -57.21 -5.62
CA VAL A 28 -35.05 -57.69 -4.76
C VAL A 28 -33.79 -56.89 -5.13
N VAL A 29 -33.61 -55.73 -4.50
CA VAL A 29 -32.40 -54.91 -4.62
C VAL A 29 -31.46 -55.30 -3.50
N SER A 30 -30.30 -55.81 -3.91
CA SER A 30 -29.12 -56.02 -3.08
C SER A 30 -28.90 -54.83 -2.13
N ALA A 31 -28.95 -55.08 -0.83
CA ALA A 31 -28.61 -54.12 0.21
C ALA A 31 -27.11 -53.78 0.16
N GLY A 32 -26.71 -52.97 -0.82
CA GLY A 32 -25.59 -52.08 -0.69
C GLY A 32 -26.03 -50.96 0.23
N VAL A 33 -25.51 -50.94 1.45
CA VAL A 33 -25.74 -49.84 2.39
C VAL A 33 -25.11 -48.59 1.77
N GLU A 34 -25.93 -47.73 1.15
CA GLU A 34 -25.57 -46.33 0.97
C GLU A 34 -25.40 -45.74 2.37
N VAL A 35 -24.15 -45.62 2.82
CA VAL A 35 -23.83 -44.92 4.06
C VAL A 35 -24.12 -43.45 3.83
N ALA A 36 -25.35 -43.03 4.12
CA ALA A 36 -25.71 -41.63 4.17
C ALA A 36 -24.85 -40.96 5.25
N LEU A 37 -23.82 -40.24 4.83
CA LEU A 37 -22.92 -39.50 5.72
C LEU A 37 -23.72 -38.53 6.57
N VAL A 38 -23.57 -38.64 7.88
CA VAL A 38 -24.30 -37.83 8.87
C VAL A 38 -23.55 -36.51 9.05
N PRO A 39 -24.16 -35.34 8.79
CA PRO A 39 -23.46 -34.07 8.88
C PRO A 39 -23.14 -33.70 10.34
N LEU A 40 -21.86 -33.59 10.69
CA LEU A 40 -21.40 -33.45 12.07
C LEU A 40 -21.86 -32.14 12.74
N ASN A 41 -22.18 -31.07 12.01
CA ASN A 41 -22.60 -29.80 12.62
C ASN A 41 -24.13 -29.64 12.71
N SER A 42 -24.91 -30.45 11.98
CA SER A 42 -26.38 -30.36 11.94
C SER A 42 -27.10 -31.63 12.38
N ALA A 43 -26.38 -32.73 12.62
CA ALA A 43 -26.95 -33.98 13.08
C ALA A 43 -27.64 -33.85 14.45
N THR A 44 -28.82 -34.43 14.56
CA THR A 44 -29.60 -34.51 15.79
C THR A 44 -29.03 -35.56 16.76
N LEU A 45 -29.46 -35.49 18.03
CA LEU A 45 -29.03 -36.44 19.07
C LEU A 45 -29.24 -37.90 18.65
N SER A 46 -30.41 -38.21 18.11
CA SER A 46 -30.76 -39.56 17.64
C SER A 46 -29.90 -40.02 16.45
N GLN A 47 -29.56 -39.10 15.54
CA GLN A 47 -28.69 -39.41 14.40
C GLN A 47 -27.25 -39.73 14.83
N LEU A 48 -26.74 -39.04 15.87
CA LEU A 48 -25.42 -39.31 16.43
C LEU A 48 -25.38 -40.58 17.28
N ALA A 49 -26.43 -40.83 18.07
CA ALA A 49 -26.52 -42.00 18.95
C ALA A 49 -26.69 -43.32 18.18
N ASN A 50 -27.14 -43.27 16.93
CA ASN A 50 -27.23 -44.43 16.04
C ASN A 50 -25.88 -44.86 15.45
N ILE A 51 -24.81 -44.08 15.66
CA ILE A 51 -23.47 -44.42 15.15
C ILE A 51 -22.84 -45.47 16.08
N PRO A 52 -22.32 -46.59 15.55
CA PRO A 52 -21.65 -47.61 16.35
C PRO A 52 -20.51 -47.01 17.18
N GLY A 53 -20.50 -47.28 18.50
CA GLY A 53 -19.50 -46.73 19.43
C GLY A 53 -19.78 -45.31 19.93
N VAL A 54 -20.84 -44.66 19.46
CA VAL A 54 -21.30 -43.34 19.94
C VAL A 54 -22.62 -43.50 20.66
N GLY A 55 -22.56 -43.75 21.97
CA GLY A 55 -23.76 -43.83 22.81
C GLY A 55 -24.45 -42.48 23.01
N GLU A 56 -25.62 -42.49 23.65
CA GLU A 56 -26.42 -41.29 23.92
C GLU A 56 -25.66 -40.22 24.73
N GLU A 57 -24.79 -40.66 25.64
CA GLU A 57 -23.93 -39.78 26.45
C GLU A 57 -22.88 -39.05 25.59
N ASN A 58 -22.26 -39.76 24.64
CA ASN A 58 -21.33 -39.17 23.67
C ASN A 58 -22.06 -38.22 22.71
N ALA A 59 -23.26 -38.60 22.23
CA ALA A 59 -24.08 -37.73 21.39
C ALA A 59 -24.45 -36.42 22.11
N LYS A 60 -24.83 -36.48 23.39
CA LYS A 60 -25.07 -35.29 24.23
C LYS A 60 -23.80 -34.45 24.41
N ALA A 61 -22.67 -35.09 24.65
CA ALA A 61 -21.39 -34.40 24.82
C ALA A 61 -20.94 -33.70 23.53
N ILE A 62 -21.16 -34.31 22.36
CA ILE A 62 -20.92 -33.68 21.05
C ILE A 62 -21.81 -32.45 20.87
N LEU A 63 -23.10 -32.53 21.21
CA LEU A 63 -24.02 -31.37 21.14
C LEU A 63 -23.60 -30.25 22.11
N ALA A 64 -23.15 -30.58 23.32
CA ALA A 64 -22.63 -29.61 24.26
C ALA A 64 -21.35 -28.94 23.73
N LEU A 65 -20.45 -29.71 23.12
CA LEU A 65 -19.22 -29.21 22.50
C LEU A 65 -19.53 -28.26 21.33
N ARG A 66 -20.57 -28.55 20.54
CA ARG A 66 -21.07 -27.63 19.50
C ARG A 66 -21.66 -26.36 20.09
N ALA A 67 -22.40 -26.46 21.19
CA ALA A 67 -22.99 -25.27 21.82
C ALA A 67 -21.90 -24.34 22.40
N ASP A 68 -20.82 -24.90 22.93
CA ASP A 68 -19.71 -24.15 23.53
C ASP A 68 -18.75 -23.55 22.50
N ARG A 69 -18.33 -24.35 21.50
CA ARG A 69 -17.32 -23.93 20.49
C ARG A 69 -17.93 -23.42 19.19
N GLY A 70 -19.23 -23.56 19.01
CA GLY A 70 -19.90 -23.30 17.74
C GLY A 70 -19.71 -24.46 16.75
N ARG A 71 -19.14 -24.18 15.59
CA ARG A 71 -18.94 -25.20 14.53
C ARG A 71 -17.65 -25.97 14.79
N LEU A 72 -17.73 -27.30 14.70
CA LEU A 72 -16.57 -28.18 14.74
C LEU A 72 -15.93 -28.19 13.35
N GLY A 73 -14.62 -27.92 13.28
CA GLY A 73 -13.85 -27.86 12.04
C GLY A 73 -13.34 -29.23 11.59
N SER A 74 -13.22 -30.17 12.52
CA SER A 74 -12.80 -31.54 12.24
C SER A 74 -13.37 -32.53 13.25
N VAL A 75 -13.42 -33.82 12.85
CA VAL A 75 -13.79 -34.92 13.75
C VAL A 75 -12.78 -35.08 14.89
N GLU A 76 -11.51 -34.69 14.69
CA GLU A 76 -10.44 -34.81 15.69
C GLU A 76 -10.67 -33.98 16.96
N GLU A 77 -11.45 -32.90 16.87
CA GLU A 77 -11.78 -32.06 18.03
C GLU A 77 -12.60 -32.81 19.09
N LEU A 78 -13.25 -33.91 18.70
CA LEU A 78 -14.04 -34.76 19.60
C LEU A 78 -13.18 -35.61 20.54
N ARG A 79 -11.86 -35.72 20.31
CA ARG A 79 -10.93 -36.49 21.16
C ARG A 79 -10.84 -35.95 22.59
N ILE A 80 -11.31 -34.73 22.83
CA ILE A 80 -11.35 -34.09 24.15
C ILE A 80 -12.50 -34.66 25.01
N LEU A 81 -13.46 -35.36 24.41
CA LEU A 81 -14.60 -35.91 25.12
C LEU A 81 -14.17 -37.11 25.99
N PRO A 82 -14.46 -37.08 27.31
CA PRO A 82 -13.93 -38.07 28.26
C PRO A 82 -14.47 -39.50 28.05
N PHE A 83 -15.59 -39.65 27.34
CA PHE A 83 -16.28 -40.93 27.14
C PHE A 83 -16.24 -41.44 25.69
N LEU A 84 -15.49 -40.76 24.80
CA LEU A 84 -15.35 -41.16 23.40
C LEU A 84 -14.13 -42.08 23.22
N SER A 85 -14.38 -43.33 22.79
CA SER A 85 -13.32 -44.27 22.48
C SER A 85 -12.70 -44.01 21.09
N GLU A 86 -11.46 -44.48 20.87
CA GLU A 86 -10.80 -44.42 19.55
C GLU A 86 -11.61 -45.14 18.46
N GLU A 87 -12.31 -46.22 18.82
CA GLU A 87 -13.21 -46.94 17.90
C GLU A 87 -14.44 -46.11 17.55
N GLY A 88 -15.04 -45.42 18.53
CA GLY A 88 -16.14 -44.48 18.28
C GLY A 88 -15.70 -43.28 17.44
N LEU A 89 -14.48 -42.80 17.63
CA LEU A 89 -13.87 -41.74 16.82
C LEU A 89 -13.61 -42.20 15.38
N ASP A 90 -13.12 -43.42 15.16
CA ASP A 90 -12.91 -43.98 13.81
C ASP A 90 -14.25 -44.18 13.08
N ASN A 91 -15.29 -44.63 13.78
CA ASN A 91 -16.63 -44.73 13.23
C ASN A 91 -17.20 -43.36 12.86
N LEU A 92 -16.98 -42.33 13.69
CA LEU A 92 -17.35 -40.95 13.37
C LEU A 92 -16.60 -40.42 12.14
N ARG A 93 -15.30 -40.73 11.97
CA ARG A 93 -14.53 -40.34 10.78
C ARG A 93 -15.11 -40.92 9.49
N ARG A 94 -15.62 -42.16 9.53
CA ARG A 94 -16.17 -42.86 8.36
C ARG A 94 -17.62 -42.51 8.07
N SER A 95 -18.39 -42.17 9.11
CA SER A 95 -19.84 -41.98 9.01
C SER A 95 -20.29 -40.53 9.07
N THR A 96 -19.40 -39.57 9.37
CA THR A 96 -19.75 -38.16 9.46
C THR A 96 -18.99 -37.28 8.46
N SER A 97 -19.65 -36.23 8.00
CA SER A 97 -19.04 -35.18 7.16
C SER A 97 -19.00 -33.86 7.90
N VAL A 98 -17.94 -33.07 7.66
CA VAL A 98 -17.84 -31.69 8.14
C VAL A 98 -17.98 -30.76 6.94
N ASP A 99 -19.02 -29.93 6.93
CA ASP A 99 -19.10 -28.81 6.01
C ASP A 99 -18.05 -27.78 6.40
N LEU A 100 -16.84 -27.92 5.86
CA LEU A 100 -15.89 -26.81 5.81
C LEU A 100 -16.49 -25.76 4.89
N ALA A 101 -17.06 -24.72 5.50
CA ALA A 101 -17.28 -23.46 4.80
C ALA A 101 -15.91 -22.85 4.55
N VAL A 102 -15.21 -23.34 3.51
CA VAL A 102 -14.21 -22.52 2.84
C VAL A 102 -14.96 -21.24 2.49
N ARG A 103 -14.55 -20.11 3.08
CA ARG A 103 -14.92 -18.81 2.55
C ARG A 103 -14.26 -18.74 1.17
N ALA A 104 -14.88 -19.37 0.17
CA ALA A 104 -14.78 -18.88 -1.18
C ALA A 104 -15.16 -17.41 -1.05
N GLY A 105 -14.20 -16.51 -1.32
CA GLY A 105 -14.45 -15.08 -1.26
C GLY A 105 -15.80 -14.85 -1.93
N ALA A 106 -16.77 -14.36 -1.15
CA ALA A 106 -18.12 -14.19 -1.66
C ALA A 106 -17.96 -13.37 -2.94
N LYS A 107 -18.27 -13.97 -4.10
CA LYS A 107 -18.33 -13.22 -5.35
C LYS A 107 -19.28 -12.08 -5.07
N GLY A 108 -18.73 -10.87 -4.87
CA GLY A 108 -19.55 -9.70 -4.70
C GLY A 108 -20.42 -9.59 -5.93
N ASP A 109 -21.70 -9.32 -5.75
CA ASP A 109 -22.62 -9.07 -6.85
C ASP A 109 -22.35 -7.65 -7.38
N TYR A 110 -21.17 -7.47 -8.00
CA TYR A 110 -20.72 -6.19 -8.55
C TYR A 110 -21.44 -5.95 -9.88
N LYS A 111 -22.40 -5.02 -9.89
CA LYS A 111 -23.25 -4.75 -11.07
C LYS A 111 -22.79 -3.53 -11.85
N THR A 112 -22.08 -2.61 -11.20
CA THR A 112 -21.64 -1.36 -11.82
C THR A 112 -20.14 -1.18 -11.67
N VAL A 113 -19.54 -0.40 -12.57
CA VAL A 113 -18.12 -0.02 -12.50
C VAL A 113 -17.84 0.82 -11.25
N GLU A 114 -18.79 1.67 -10.86
CA GLU A 114 -18.68 2.53 -9.68
C GLU A 114 -18.56 1.71 -8.40
N ASP A 115 -19.30 0.61 -8.27
CA ASP A 115 -19.22 -0.28 -7.09
C ASP A 115 -17.84 -0.93 -6.98
N VAL A 116 -17.28 -1.40 -8.09
CA VAL A 116 -15.94 -2.01 -8.12
C VAL A 116 -14.87 -0.97 -7.81
N MET A 117 -14.96 0.22 -8.40
CA MET A 117 -13.98 1.29 -8.17
C MET A 117 -14.08 1.88 -6.76
N GLY A 118 -15.29 1.93 -6.19
CA GLY A 118 -15.56 2.38 -4.82
C GLY A 118 -14.90 1.50 -3.76
N PHE A 119 -14.76 0.19 -4.02
CA PHE A 119 -14.00 -0.72 -3.16
C PHE A 119 -12.53 -0.32 -3.02
N PHE A 120 -11.98 0.50 -3.91
CA PHE A 120 -10.58 0.93 -3.85
C PHE A 120 -10.41 2.41 -3.49
N ALA A 121 -11.47 3.09 -3.04
CA ALA A 121 -11.44 4.53 -2.76
C ALA A 121 -10.48 4.92 -1.63
N HIS A 122 -10.15 4.00 -0.74
CA HIS A 122 -9.18 4.19 0.35
C HIS A 122 -7.71 4.04 -0.08
N GLU A 123 -7.44 3.56 -1.30
CA GLU A 123 -6.09 3.54 -1.84
C GLU A 123 -5.75 4.87 -2.53
N PRO A 124 -4.47 5.31 -2.50
CA PRO A 124 -4.07 6.54 -3.17
C PRO A 124 -4.31 6.44 -4.69
N THR A 125 -4.76 7.55 -5.25
CA THR A 125 -4.98 7.72 -6.69
C THR A 125 -3.66 7.76 -7.44
N VAL A 126 -3.68 7.49 -8.75
CA VAL A 126 -2.49 7.57 -9.61
C VAL A 126 -1.78 8.93 -9.52
N GLN A 127 -2.53 10.03 -9.37
CA GLN A 127 -1.96 11.37 -9.26
C GLN A 127 -1.17 11.54 -7.96
N GLU A 128 -1.68 11.00 -6.85
CA GLU A 128 -1.00 11.03 -5.56
C GLU A 128 0.26 10.16 -5.59
N VAL A 129 0.22 8.98 -6.20
CA VAL A 129 1.40 8.12 -6.36
C VAL A 129 2.47 8.80 -7.25
N GLN A 130 2.06 9.46 -8.33
CA GLN A 130 2.96 10.26 -9.15
C GLN A 130 3.58 11.43 -8.36
N ALA A 131 2.81 12.09 -7.48
CA ALA A 131 3.32 13.13 -6.61
C ALA A 131 4.33 12.59 -5.59
N MET A 132 4.05 11.45 -4.95
CA MET A 132 4.99 10.76 -4.06
C MET A 132 6.30 10.44 -4.77
N THR A 133 6.20 9.95 -6.01
CA THR A 133 7.35 9.62 -6.85
C THR A 133 8.18 10.88 -7.16
N MET A 134 7.55 11.96 -7.63
CA MET A 134 8.27 13.20 -7.94
C MET A 134 8.92 13.82 -6.71
N ALA A 135 8.30 13.68 -5.53
CA ALA A 135 8.87 14.10 -4.26
C ALA A 135 10.12 13.27 -3.92
N TYR A 136 10.06 11.95 -4.08
CA TYR A 136 11.20 11.05 -3.82
C TYR A 136 12.36 11.26 -4.81
N THR A 137 12.07 11.34 -6.12
CA THR A 137 13.09 11.47 -7.17
C THR A 137 13.56 12.90 -7.39
N HIS A 138 13.03 13.87 -6.63
CA HIS A 138 13.36 15.31 -6.73
C HIS A 138 13.15 15.91 -8.14
N THR A 139 12.31 15.29 -8.96
CA THR A 139 12.17 15.62 -10.39
C THR A 139 11.08 16.68 -10.65
N ASN A 140 10.82 17.54 -9.67
CA ASN A 140 9.80 18.59 -9.73
C ASN A 140 10.19 19.72 -10.71
N ARG A 141 9.29 20.03 -11.64
CA ARG A 141 9.44 21.10 -12.65
C ARG A 141 9.80 22.46 -12.04
N GLU A 142 9.20 22.80 -10.91
CA GLU A 142 9.45 24.07 -10.22
C GLU A 142 10.90 24.22 -9.73
N GLN A 143 11.60 23.12 -9.43
CA GLN A 143 13.01 23.19 -9.05
C GLN A 143 13.87 23.55 -10.25
N VAL A 144 13.59 22.96 -11.41
CA VAL A 144 14.26 23.28 -12.67
C VAL A 144 14.04 24.74 -13.06
N GLU A 145 12.80 25.24 -12.98
CA GLU A 145 12.48 26.64 -13.27
C GLU A 145 13.17 27.60 -12.30
N ARG A 146 13.27 27.24 -11.01
CA ARG A 146 14.03 28.01 -10.02
C ARG A 146 15.53 28.01 -10.31
N TRP A 147 16.11 26.86 -10.67
CA TRP A 147 17.53 26.78 -11.06
C TRP A 147 17.83 27.63 -12.30
N LEU A 148 16.93 27.60 -13.30
CA LEU A 148 17.04 28.43 -14.49
C LEU A 148 16.94 29.93 -14.16
N ASN A 149 15.99 30.33 -13.32
CA ASN A 149 15.82 31.72 -12.91
C ASN A 149 16.98 32.21 -12.01
N ALA A 150 17.46 31.37 -11.08
CA ALA A 150 18.62 31.67 -10.26
C ALA A 150 19.89 31.82 -11.11
N SER A 151 20.07 30.96 -12.12
CA SER A 151 21.17 31.07 -13.09
C SER A 151 21.13 32.39 -13.88
N ARG A 152 19.93 32.80 -14.34
CA ARG A 152 19.74 34.10 -15.02
C ARG A 152 20.07 35.29 -14.11
N ALA A 153 19.68 35.23 -12.83
CA ALA A 153 19.94 36.29 -11.87
C ALA A 153 21.41 36.32 -11.40
N ALA A 154 22.08 35.17 -11.34
CA ALA A 154 23.48 35.07 -10.92
C ALA A 154 24.42 35.86 -11.84
N ALA A 155 24.15 35.88 -13.15
CA ALA A 155 24.92 36.68 -14.11
C ALA A 155 24.82 38.20 -13.89
N ALA A 156 23.80 38.67 -13.16
CA ALA A 156 23.60 40.10 -12.87
C ALA A 156 24.24 40.54 -11.53
N LEU A 157 24.75 39.61 -10.72
CA LEU A 157 25.35 39.94 -9.42
C LEU A 157 26.74 40.54 -9.60
N PRO A 158 27.01 41.76 -9.10
CA PRO A 158 28.35 42.32 -9.11
C PRO A 158 29.26 41.57 -8.13
N GLN A 159 30.52 41.44 -8.49
CA GLN A 159 31.57 41.11 -7.53
C GLN A 159 32.00 42.39 -6.82
N LEU A 160 31.76 42.46 -5.52
CA LEU A 160 32.17 43.56 -4.65
C LEU A 160 33.52 43.23 -4.01
N GLN A 161 34.53 44.07 -4.23
CA GLN A 161 35.81 44.00 -3.54
C GLN A 161 36.07 45.32 -2.82
N ALA A 162 36.09 45.28 -1.48
CA ALA A 162 36.46 46.43 -0.66
C ALA A 162 37.88 46.23 -0.14
N ARG A 163 38.76 47.21 -0.41
CA ARG A 163 40.14 47.22 0.08
C ARG A 163 40.35 48.47 0.93
N TYR A 164 40.83 48.26 2.15
CA TYR A 164 41.26 49.33 3.04
C TYR A 164 42.78 49.41 3.00
N GLU A 165 43.32 50.53 2.54
CA GLU A 165 44.76 50.78 2.50
C GLU A 165 45.10 51.90 3.49
N TYR A 166 45.97 51.58 4.45
CA TYR A 166 46.51 52.52 5.44
C TYR A 166 47.97 52.81 5.10
N TYR A 167 48.28 54.05 4.75
CA TYR A 167 49.64 54.50 4.45
C TYR A 167 50.12 55.48 5.53
N ASN A 168 51.19 55.10 6.23
CA ASN A 168 51.93 56.02 7.09
C ASN A 168 53.28 56.32 6.42
N ARG A 169 53.42 57.51 5.83
CA ARG A 169 54.68 57.96 5.24
C ARG A 169 55.40 58.87 6.24
N TYR A 170 56.44 58.35 6.86
CA TYR A 170 57.47 59.15 7.50
C TYR A 170 58.53 59.49 6.45
N GLY A 171 58.55 60.75 6.00
CA GLY A 171 59.64 61.30 5.20
C GLY A 171 60.29 62.43 6.01
N GLU A 172 61.48 62.20 6.51
CA GLU A 172 62.35 63.28 6.98
C GLU A 172 63.16 63.76 5.76
N ASP A 173 62.82 64.94 5.26
CA ASP A 173 63.61 65.61 4.23
C ASP A 173 64.63 66.52 4.93
N PHE A 174 65.91 66.38 4.62
CA PHE A 174 67.00 67.15 5.24
C PHE A 174 67.63 68.05 4.17
N ASP A 175 67.22 69.32 4.12
CA ASP A 175 67.82 70.29 3.22
C ASP A 175 69.04 70.95 3.87
N VAL A 176 70.23 70.74 3.30
CA VAL A 176 71.49 71.33 3.77
C VAL A 176 71.86 72.49 2.85
N LEU A 177 71.35 73.68 3.16
CA LEU A 177 71.91 74.92 2.63
C LEU A 177 72.87 75.54 3.65
N GLY A 178 74.17 75.50 3.33
CA GLY A 178 75.13 76.50 3.81
C GLY A 178 75.28 76.66 5.33
N GLY A 179 75.28 75.55 6.09
CA GLY A 179 75.77 75.55 7.48
C GLY A 179 74.77 75.94 8.57
N VAL A 180 73.48 76.07 8.25
CA VAL A 180 72.43 76.23 9.26
C VAL A 180 71.33 75.21 8.99
N SER A 181 71.21 74.21 9.87
CA SER A 181 70.16 73.20 9.79
C SER A 181 68.83 73.80 10.25
N ALA A 182 67.92 74.07 9.31
CA ALA A 182 66.55 74.41 9.63
C ALA A 182 65.69 73.15 9.54
N LEU A 183 65.10 72.73 10.67
CA LEU A 183 64.11 71.67 10.70
C LEU A 183 62.81 72.22 10.12
N THR A 184 62.46 71.81 8.90
CA THR A 184 61.13 72.09 8.35
C THR A 184 60.22 70.94 8.74
N GLN A 185 59.31 71.19 9.68
CA GLN A 185 58.34 70.18 10.11
C GLN A 185 57.27 70.03 9.03
N GLN A 186 57.36 68.94 8.25
CA GLN A 186 56.38 68.62 7.22
C GLN A 186 55.22 67.83 7.84
N ASP A 187 54.02 68.36 7.64
CA ASP A 187 52.75 67.85 8.17
C ASP A 187 52.52 66.40 7.70
N SER A 188 52.38 65.47 8.65
CA SER A 188 52.12 64.07 8.33
C SER A 188 50.67 63.93 7.87
N GLN A 189 50.44 63.88 6.56
CA GLN A 189 49.11 63.57 6.06
C GLN A 189 48.82 62.08 6.23
N LEU A 190 48.04 61.77 7.26
CA LEU A 190 47.36 60.48 7.40
C LEU A 190 46.35 60.37 6.25
N GLN A 191 46.63 59.50 5.29
CA GLN A 191 45.75 59.28 4.15
C GLN A 191 45.15 57.89 4.21
N ASP A 192 43.97 57.81 4.82
CA ASP A 192 43.14 56.62 4.83
C ASP A 192 42.42 56.52 3.49
N LYS A 193 42.67 55.44 2.74
CA LYS A 193 42.04 55.22 1.44
C LYS A 193 41.21 53.95 1.48
N ILE A 194 39.89 54.11 1.42
CA ILE A 194 38.96 53.02 1.15
C ILE A 194 38.74 52.96 -0.36
N VAL A 195 39.12 51.85 -0.98
CA VAL A 195 38.87 51.58 -2.40
C VAL A 195 37.79 50.51 -2.49
N VAL A 196 36.63 50.89 -3.03
CA VAL A 196 35.56 49.96 -3.37
C VAL A 196 35.59 49.72 -4.87
N GLU A 197 35.90 48.49 -5.26
CA GLU A 197 35.89 48.04 -6.64
C GLU A 197 34.64 47.18 -6.87
N VAL A 198 33.80 47.59 -7.83
CA VAL A 198 32.60 46.86 -8.22
C VAL A 198 32.79 46.37 -9.65
N ARG A 199 32.75 45.05 -9.86
CA ARG A 199 32.92 44.43 -11.19
C ARG A 199 31.66 43.72 -11.62
N TRP A 200 31.10 44.11 -12.77
CA TRP A 200 30.03 43.39 -13.46
C TRP A 200 30.59 42.63 -14.66
N GLN A 201 30.29 41.34 -14.74
CA GLN A 201 30.66 40.51 -15.89
C GLN A 201 29.53 40.50 -16.93
N LEU A 202 29.28 41.66 -17.55
CA LEU A 202 28.22 41.82 -18.57
C LEU A 202 28.52 41.05 -19.88
N ASN A 203 29.76 40.62 -20.09
CA ASN A 203 30.15 39.83 -21.26
C ASN A 203 29.62 38.38 -21.18
N ASP A 204 29.43 37.83 -19.98
CA ASP A 204 28.86 36.50 -19.76
C ASP A 204 27.31 36.51 -19.74
N LEU A 205 26.70 37.68 -19.93
CA LEU A 205 25.25 37.84 -20.03
C LEU A 205 24.70 37.19 -21.33
N VAL A 206 25.56 37.01 -22.34
CA VAL A 206 25.26 36.24 -23.55
C VAL A 206 25.89 34.86 -23.39
N MET A 207 25.16 33.97 -22.72
CA MET A 207 25.43 32.54 -22.59
C MET A 207 26.72 32.16 -21.85
N SER A 208 26.68 32.17 -20.51
CA SER A 208 27.73 31.55 -19.70
C SER A 208 27.77 30.03 -19.95
N THR A 209 28.96 29.42 -20.00
CA THR A 209 29.12 27.96 -20.18
C THR A 209 28.42 27.14 -19.08
N GLU A 210 28.26 27.73 -17.90
CA GLU A 210 27.44 27.15 -16.81
C GLU A 210 25.95 27.06 -17.17
N GLN A 211 25.43 28.00 -17.96
CA GLN A 211 24.06 27.93 -18.49
C GLN A 211 23.86 26.71 -19.40
N ILE A 212 24.87 26.32 -20.19
CA ILE A 212 24.82 25.15 -21.07
C ILE A 212 24.70 23.86 -20.24
N ARG A 213 25.50 23.73 -19.17
CA ARG A 213 25.46 22.58 -18.27
C ARG A 213 24.13 22.47 -17.52
N VAL A 214 23.59 23.60 -17.05
CA VAL A 214 22.28 23.63 -16.38
C VAL A 214 21.15 23.25 -17.34
N ILE A 215 21.22 23.67 -18.61
CA ILE A 215 20.21 23.29 -19.61
C ILE A 215 20.24 21.79 -19.91
N SER A 216 21.42 21.17 -20.08
CA SER A 216 21.51 19.74 -20.32
C SER A 216 21.04 18.92 -19.10
N GLU A 217 21.41 19.34 -17.89
CA GLU A 217 20.95 18.70 -16.65
C GLU A 217 19.43 18.81 -16.50
N ALA A 218 18.86 19.97 -16.81
CA ALA A 218 17.42 20.18 -16.83
C ALA A 218 16.70 19.24 -17.82
N GLN A 219 17.28 19.03 -19.00
CA GLN A 219 16.74 18.07 -19.97
C GLN A 219 16.80 16.64 -19.45
N ASP A 220 17.87 16.25 -18.76
CA ASP A 220 18.03 14.90 -18.23
C ASP A 220 17.07 14.63 -17.06
N VAL A 221 16.85 15.62 -16.19
CA VAL A 221 15.80 15.60 -15.16
C VAL A 221 14.41 15.41 -15.79
N VAL A 222 14.08 16.14 -16.87
CA VAL A 222 12.79 15.99 -17.56
C VAL A 222 12.63 14.60 -18.19
N LYS A 223 13.67 14.08 -18.87
CA LYS A 223 13.63 12.71 -19.44
C LYS A 223 13.44 11.65 -18.35
N LEU A 224 14.15 11.79 -17.23
CA LEU A 224 14.01 10.90 -16.08
C LEU A 224 12.58 10.95 -15.55
N ARG A 225 11.99 12.15 -15.43
CA ARG A 225 10.61 12.35 -15.00
C ARG A 225 9.64 11.57 -15.87
N ASP A 226 9.73 11.75 -17.19
CA ASP A 226 8.78 11.13 -18.13
C ASP A 226 8.89 9.60 -18.08
N LYS A 227 10.13 9.07 -17.97
CA LYS A 227 10.37 7.64 -17.82
C LYS A 227 9.79 7.09 -16.52
N VAL A 228 10.06 7.76 -15.41
CA VAL A 228 9.62 7.33 -14.08
C VAL A 228 8.10 7.41 -13.95
N LEU A 229 7.48 8.50 -14.40
CA LEU A 229 6.02 8.65 -14.39
C LEU A 229 5.33 7.61 -15.29
N GLY A 230 5.93 7.29 -16.44
CA GLY A 230 5.45 6.22 -17.31
C GLY A 230 5.45 4.87 -16.60
N GLU A 231 6.56 4.52 -15.94
CA GLU A 231 6.68 3.24 -15.24
C GLU A 231 5.74 3.15 -14.03
N VAL A 232 5.64 4.21 -13.21
CA VAL A 232 4.71 4.24 -12.08
C VAL A 232 3.26 4.09 -12.53
N THR A 233 2.89 4.78 -13.62
CA THR A 233 1.54 4.68 -14.18
C THR A 233 1.24 3.25 -14.65
N ARG A 234 2.20 2.61 -15.32
CA ARG A 234 2.10 1.21 -15.75
C ARG A 234 1.91 0.28 -14.55
N LEU A 235 2.80 0.35 -13.57
CA LEU A 235 2.76 -0.50 -12.36
C LEU A 235 1.47 -0.30 -11.55
N TYR A 236 1.01 0.94 -11.42
CA TYR A 236 -0.25 1.26 -10.73
C TYR A 236 -1.44 0.56 -11.39
N PHE A 237 -1.57 0.66 -12.72
CA PHE A 237 -2.67 0.04 -13.43
C PHE A 237 -2.53 -1.48 -13.56
N ASP A 238 -1.30 -2.00 -13.65
CA ASP A 238 -1.05 -3.44 -13.63
C ASP A 238 -1.47 -4.05 -12.28
N ARG A 239 -1.11 -3.40 -11.15
CA ARG A 239 -1.60 -3.76 -9.82
C ARG A 239 -3.13 -3.68 -9.75
N ARG A 240 -3.71 -2.56 -10.17
CA ARG A 240 -5.17 -2.35 -10.07
C ARG A 240 -5.95 -3.37 -10.91
N ARG A 241 -5.46 -3.73 -12.09
CA ARG A 241 -6.08 -4.76 -12.92
C ARG A 241 -6.06 -6.12 -12.24
N LEU A 242 -4.93 -6.50 -11.62
CA LEU A 242 -4.82 -7.78 -10.92
C LEU A 242 -5.70 -7.83 -9.66
N GLN A 243 -5.83 -6.72 -8.92
CA GLN A 243 -6.78 -6.60 -7.81
C GLN A 243 -8.23 -6.77 -8.27
N ILE A 244 -8.61 -6.11 -9.38
CA ILE A 244 -9.97 -6.21 -9.94
C ILE A 244 -10.24 -7.64 -10.43
N ASP A 245 -9.27 -8.28 -11.08
CA ASP A 245 -9.42 -9.65 -11.55
C ASP A 245 -9.63 -10.63 -10.39
N GLY A 246 -8.85 -10.48 -9.30
CA GLY A 246 -9.04 -11.26 -8.07
C GLY A 246 -10.41 -11.06 -7.41
N LEU A 247 -10.99 -9.85 -7.49
CA LEU A 247 -12.33 -9.56 -6.95
C LEU A 247 -13.47 -10.14 -7.81
N LEU A 248 -13.36 -10.04 -9.14
CA LEU A 248 -14.42 -10.45 -10.06
C LEU A 248 -14.35 -11.96 -10.37
N ASN A 249 -13.14 -12.48 -10.56
CA ASN A 249 -12.87 -13.85 -10.99
C ASN A 249 -11.81 -14.51 -10.07
N PRO A 250 -12.10 -14.71 -8.77
CA PRO A 250 -11.14 -15.36 -7.88
C PRO A 250 -10.82 -16.78 -8.39
N PRO A 251 -9.54 -17.15 -8.53
CA PRO A 251 -9.17 -18.50 -8.94
C PRO A 251 -9.58 -19.52 -7.88
N ASN A 252 -10.07 -20.69 -8.31
CA ASN A 252 -10.48 -21.77 -7.40
C ASN A 252 -9.29 -22.58 -6.85
N ASP A 253 -8.11 -22.48 -7.48
CA ASP A 253 -6.89 -23.18 -7.08
C ASP A 253 -6.06 -22.32 -6.12
N LEU A 254 -5.63 -22.92 -5.01
CA LEU A 254 -4.78 -22.27 -4.02
C LEU A 254 -3.46 -21.80 -4.62
N ARG A 255 -2.89 -22.57 -5.55
CA ARG A 255 -1.63 -22.18 -6.19
C ARG A 255 -1.78 -20.89 -7.00
N ALA A 256 -2.85 -20.79 -7.78
CA ALA A 256 -3.16 -19.58 -8.54
C ALA A 256 -3.42 -18.38 -7.62
N GLN A 257 -4.12 -18.57 -6.51
CA GLN A 257 -4.32 -17.50 -5.51
C GLN A 257 -2.99 -16.99 -4.93
N ILE A 258 -2.07 -17.90 -4.61
CA ILE A 258 -0.75 -17.54 -4.09
C ILE A 258 0.07 -16.81 -5.16
N ASP A 259 0.05 -17.26 -6.41
CA ASP A 259 0.77 -16.63 -7.51
C ASP A 259 0.27 -15.19 -7.75
N ASP A 260 -1.05 -14.95 -7.69
CA ASP A 260 -1.64 -13.62 -7.81
C ASP A 260 -1.25 -12.72 -6.63
N GLU A 261 -1.29 -13.25 -5.40
CA GLU A 261 -0.91 -12.51 -4.19
C GLU A 261 0.59 -12.13 -4.21
N LEU A 262 1.46 -13.05 -4.61
CA LEU A 262 2.89 -12.79 -4.82
C LEU A 262 3.11 -11.69 -5.86
N ARG A 263 2.29 -11.66 -6.91
CA ARG A 263 2.38 -10.64 -7.95
C ARG A 263 1.88 -9.27 -7.48
N LEU A 264 0.85 -9.22 -6.63
CA LEU A 264 0.47 -7.97 -5.95
C LEU A 264 1.59 -7.45 -5.05
N MET A 265 2.25 -8.33 -4.30
CA MET A 265 3.40 -7.99 -3.48
C MET A 265 4.57 -7.47 -4.34
N GLU A 266 4.83 -8.10 -5.48
CA GLU A 266 5.86 -7.66 -6.43
C GLU A 266 5.58 -6.23 -6.94
N PHE A 267 4.37 -5.95 -7.43
CA PHE A 267 4.01 -4.62 -7.91
C PHE A 267 4.06 -3.56 -6.81
N THR A 268 3.63 -3.93 -5.60
CA THR A 268 3.70 -3.03 -4.44
C THR A 268 5.15 -2.69 -4.10
N ALA A 269 6.05 -3.68 -4.12
CA ALA A 269 7.48 -3.46 -3.89
C ALA A 269 8.13 -2.58 -4.99
N GLN A 270 7.74 -2.77 -6.25
CA GLN A 270 8.24 -1.93 -7.36
C GLN A 270 7.74 -0.48 -7.26
N LEU A 271 6.48 -0.27 -6.87
CA LEU A 271 5.95 1.07 -6.60
C LEU A 271 6.63 1.73 -5.40
N ASP A 272 6.88 0.97 -4.33
CA ASP A 272 7.61 1.46 -3.16
C ASP A 272 9.06 1.82 -3.48
N ALA A 273 9.72 1.09 -4.38
CA ALA A 273 11.06 1.43 -4.86
C ALA A 273 11.11 2.79 -5.56
N LEU A 274 10.01 3.20 -6.22
CA LEU A 274 9.88 4.48 -6.92
C LEU A 274 9.31 5.61 -6.05
N THR A 275 8.61 5.27 -4.96
CA THR A 275 7.98 6.24 -4.04
C THR A 275 8.70 6.38 -2.70
N GLY A 276 9.73 5.56 -2.43
CA GLY A 276 10.43 5.54 -1.15
C GLY A 276 9.62 4.92 0.00
N GLY A 277 8.68 4.02 -0.30
CA GLY A 277 7.79 3.41 0.70
C GLY A 277 6.58 4.26 1.10
N ALA A 278 6.41 5.44 0.50
CA ALA A 278 5.25 6.30 0.77
C ALA A 278 3.93 5.66 0.30
N PHE A 279 3.97 4.84 -0.77
CA PHE A 279 2.79 4.17 -1.30
C PHE A 279 2.23 3.13 -0.32
N SER A 280 3.04 2.17 0.13
CA SER A 280 2.59 1.19 1.14
C SER A 280 2.17 1.85 2.45
N ALA A 281 2.83 2.93 2.87
CA ALA A 281 2.39 3.70 4.04
C ALA A 281 1.00 4.33 3.84
N ALA A 282 0.71 4.88 2.66
CA ALA A 282 -0.60 5.44 2.34
C ALA A 282 -1.69 4.36 2.26
N VAL A 283 -1.39 3.20 1.67
CA VAL A 283 -2.31 2.05 1.64
C VAL A 283 -2.60 1.55 3.06
N ALA A 284 -1.58 1.44 3.92
CA ALA A 284 -1.75 1.03 5.32
C ALA A 284 -2.56 2.05 6.13
N ALA A 285 -2.39 3.36 5.86
CA ALA A 285 -3.20 4.42 6.47
C ALA A 285 -4.66 4.36 6.03
N GLY A 286 -4.93 4.08 4.75
CA GLY A 286 -6.29 3.90 4.22
C GLY A 286 -7.02 2.67 4.78
N LEU A 287 -6.28 1.61 5.15
CA LEU A 287 -6.81 0.41 5.78
C LEU A 287 -7.14 0.59 7.27
N ASN A 288 -6.56 1.58 7.94
CA ASN A 288 -6.80 1.92 9.35
C ASN A 288 -7.41 3.32 9.49
N PRO A 289 -8.72 3.50 9.23
CA PRO A 289 -9.41 4.70 9.67
C PRO A 289 -9.50 4.66 11.21
N GLN A 290 -8.49 5.16 11.91
CA GLN A 290 -8.64 5.41 13.35
C GLN A 290 -9.73 6.48 13.53
N PRO A 291 -10.74 6.23 14.38
CA PRO A 291 -11.65 7.29 14.78
C PRO A 291 -10.86 8.30 15.60
N LEU A 292 -10.87 9.57 15.17
CA LEU A 292 -10.55 10.71 16.02
C LEU A 292 -11.62 10.85 17.11
#